data_AF-A0A957PMD4-F1
#
_entry.id   AF-A0A957PMD4-F1
#
_cell.length_a   1.000
_cell.length_b   1.000
_cell.length_c   1.000
_cell.angle_alpha   90.00
_cell.angle_beta   90.00
_cell.angle_gamma   90.00
#
_symmetry.space_group_name_H-M   'P 1'
#
loop_
_entity.id
_entity.type
_entity.pdbx_description
1 polymer ?
#
loop_
_entity_poly.entity_id
_entity_poly.type
_entity_poly.pdbx_seq_one_letter_code
_entity_poly.pdbx_strand_id
1 'polypeptide(L)'
;TFANANALQTSATFTVEGLYTLRLTANDGQLAVSDTILVTVLAGAPVNQPPTVNAGADQSITLPAAANLTGSASDDGLPTPANLVATWSAVSGPGAVTFGNANALNTTASFTGAGVYTLRLTANDGALATSDDVVITVNPAASTGNVLYLSSSANGMVGGVAFRDEDILAYDPNTDRWSLAFDGSDVGLGGVDVDALAVLSDGSLLLSTDNPVTLSGVGSVDDSDIVHFM
;
A
#
# COMPACT_ATOMS: atom_id res chain seq x y z
N THR A 1 53.94 22.92 6.23
CA THR A 1 55.35 22.58 5.89
C THR A 1 55.86 23.55 4.86
N PHE A 2 57.13 23.94 4.92
CA PHE A 2 57.75 24.79 3.90
C PHE A 2 58.42 23.95 2.82
N ALA A 3 58.34 24.37 1.55
CA ALA A 3 59.04 23.71 0.45
C ALA A 3 60.58 23.83 0.60
N ASN A 4 61.06 25.01 0.99
CA ASN A 4 62.44 25.24 1.46
C ASN A 4 62.46 26.44 2.41
N ALA A 5 62.66 26.23 3.72
CA ALA A 5 62.60 27.30 4.71
C ALA A 5 63.77 28.30 4.65
N ASN A 6 64.85 28.00 3.90
CA ASN A 6 66.05 28.83 3.81
C ASN A 6 66.15 29.59 2.48
N ALA A 7 65.21 29.41 1.56
CA ALA A 7 65.20 30.14 0.30
C ALA A 7 64.61 31.55 0.49
N LEU A 8 65.13 32.53 -0.26
CA LEU A 8 64.59 33.91 -0.28
C LEU A 8 63.12 33.97 -0.71
N GLN A 9 62.66 32.96 -1.45
CA GLN A 9 61.27 32.73 -1.80
C GLN A 9 60.91 31.27 -1.52
N THR A 10 59.80 31.05 -0.83
CA THR A 10 59.34 29.70 -0.44
C THR A 10 57.81 29.64 -0.46
N SER A 11 57.27 28.42 -0.45
CA SER A 11 55.85 28.17 -0.26
C SER A 11 55.63 27.39 1.04
N ALA A 12 54.47 27.62 1.67
CA ALA A 12 54.02 26.88 2.82
C ALA A 12 52.72 26.13 2.48
N THR A 13 52.65 24.84 2.84
CA THR A 13 51.44 24.02 2.72
C THR A 13 50.86 23.77 4.11
N PHE A 14 49.54 23.87 4.24
CA PHE A 14 48.80 23.63 5.47
C PHE A 14 47.83 22.46 5.23
N THR A 15 47.74 21.54 6.18
CA THR A 15 46.86 20.34 6.10
C THR A 15 45.73 20.36 7.11
N VAL A 16 45.73 21.34 8.01
CA VAL A 16 44.72 21.51 9.07
C VAL A 16 44.31 22.98 9.06
N GLU A 17 43.02 23.23 9.24
CA GLU A 17 42.52 24.58 9.47
C GLU A 17 43.09 25.18 10.76
N GLY A 18 43.05 26.50 10.87
CA GLY A 18 43.47 27.21 12.07
C GLY A 18 44.27 28.48 11.78
N LEU A 19 44.67 29.12 12.88
CA LEU A 19 45.52 30.31 12.84
C LEU A 19 46.97 29.91 12.99
N TYR A 20 47.79 30.25 12.00
CA TYR A 20 49.23 29.99 11.98
C TYR A 20 50.00 31.29 12.06
N THR A 21 50.97 31.37 12.96
CA THR A 21 51.97 32.44 12.96
C THR A 21 53.21 31.96 12.22
N LEU A 22 53.51 32.57 11.08
CA LEU A 22 54.77 32.33 10.38
C LEU A 22 55.77 33.41 10.78
N ARG A 23 57.01 33.01 11.05
CA ARG A 23 58.11 33.91 11.41
C ARG A 23 59.21 33.84 10.37
N LEU A 24 59.62 34.98 9.86
CA LEU A 24 60.86 35.15 9.09
C LEU A 24 61.94 35.69 10.03
N THR A 25 63.13 35.11 10.03
CA THR A 25 64.28 35.58 10.81
C THR A 25 65.48 35.76 9.90
N ALA A 26 66.09 36.94 9.90
CA ALA A 26 67.35 37.23 9.20
C ALA A 26 68.46 37.41 10.23
N ASN A 27 69.65 36.84 9.97
CA ASN A 27 70.83 36.99 10.84
C ASN A 27 72.10 37.22 10.00
N ASP A 28 73.04 38.00 10.53
CA ASP A 28 74.34 38.29 9.91
C ASP A 28 75.52 37.56 10.60
N GLY A 29 75.21 36.58 11.45
CA GLY A 29 76.18 35.87 12.29
C GLY A 29 76.47 36.55 13.63
N GLN A 30 75.97 37.77 13.88
CA GLN A 30 76.13 38.47 15.15
C GLN A 30 74.79 38.93 15.76
N LEU A 31 73.87 39.41 14.93
CA LEU A 31 72.53 39.85 15.33
C LEU A 31 71.45 39.14 14.49
N ALA A 32 70.24 39.07 15.01
CA ALA A 32 69.08 38.58 14.28
C ALA A 32 67.87 39.49 14.47
N VAL A 33 67.12 39.71 13.38
CA VAL A 33 65.83 40.39 13.39
C VAL A 33 64.76 39.44 12.89
N SER A 34 63.55 39.52 13.43
CA SER A 34 62.42 38.71 12.98
C SER A 34 61.20 39.55 12.69
N ASP A 35 60.40 39.07 11.75
CA ASP A 35 59.06 39.56 11.47
C ASP A 35 58.08 38.38 11.46
N THR A 36 56.82 38.64 11.81
CA THR A 36 55.79 37.61 11.90
C THR A 36 54.53 38.00 11.16
N ILE A 37 53.95 37.03 10.45
CA ILE A 37 52.64 37.17 9.82
C ILE A 37 51.66 36.16 10.40
N LEU A 38 50.38 36.51 10.38
CA LEU A 38 49.28 35.62 10.71
C LEU A 38 48.65 35.10 9.42
N VAL A 39 48.46 33.79 9.34
CA VAL A 39 47.79 33.09 8.25
C VAL A 39 46.61 32.33 8.83
N THR A 40 45.39 32.66 8.40
CA THR A 40 44.19 31.90 8.76
C THR A 40 43.86 30.92 7.65
N VAL A 41 43.92 29.63 7.96
CA VAL A 41 43.47 28.56 7.07
C VAL A 41 42.05 28.19 7.49
N LEU A 42 41.08 28.38 6.59
CA LEU A 42 39.68 28.08 6.85
C LEU A 42 39.37 26.62 6.48
N ALA A 43 38.41 25.98 7.15
CA ALA A 43 37.78 24.77 6.66
C ALA A 43 37.28 24.96 5.23
N GLY A 44 37.35 23.88 4.44
CA GLY A 44 36.63 23.81 3.17
C GLY A 44 35.12 23.88 3.43
N ALA A 45 34.37 24.44 2.47
CA ALA A 45 32.91 24.43 2.54
C ALA A 45 32.41 22.97 2.63
N PRO A 46 31.41 22.67 3.48
CA PRO A 46 30.83 21.34 3.53
C PRO A 46 30.26 20.96 2.15
N VAL A 47 30.42 19.70 1.77
CA VAL A 47 29.96 19.17 0.49
C VAL A 47 28.55 18.60 0.69
N ASN A 48 27.63 18.99 -0.21
CA ASN A 48 26.25 18.51 -0.21
C ASN A 48 26.18 16.99 -0.29
N GLN A 49 25.44 16.36 0.61
CA GLN A 49 25.08 14.95 0.53
C GLN A 49 23.62 14.79 0.11
N PRO A 50 23.26 13.70 -0.60
CA PRO A 50 21.87 13.48 -0.96
C PRO A 50 21.02 13.21 0.29
N PRO A 51 19.71 13.53 0.26
CA PRO A 51 18.81 13.21 1.36
C PRO A 51 18.78 11.72 1.71
N THR A 52 18.49 11.43 2.97
CA THR A 52 18.10 10.10 3.43
C THR A 52 16.57 10.00 3.43
N VAL A 53 16.03 8.86 3.00
CA VAL A 53 14.58 8.65 2.85
C VAL A 53 14.20 7.23 3.23
N ASN A 54 13.03 7.08 3.83
CA ASN A 54 12.42 5.79 4.16
C ASN A 54 10.90 5.88 3.92
N ALA A 55 10.36 5.01 3.07
CA ALA A 55 8.96 4.96 2.67
C ALA A 55 8.06 4.23 3.70
N GLY A 56 8.66 3.63 4.73
CA GLY A 56 7.99 2.81 5.73
C GLY A 56 7.95 1.33 5.34
N ALA A 57 7.29 0.53 6.18
CA ALA A 57 7.17 -0.90 5.96
C ALA A 57 6.07 -1.24 4.94
N ASP A 58 6.23 -2.37 4.25
CA ASP A 58 5.21 -2.96 3.39
C ASP A 58 3.89 -3.18 4.12
N GLN A 59 2.77 -3.05 3.41
CA GLN A 59 1.43 -3.12 3.99
C GLN A 59 0.52 -4.09 3.24
N SER A 60 -0.48 -4.61 3.95
CA SER A 60 -1.63 -5.28 3.34
C SER A 60 -2.92 -4.63 3.81
N ILE A 61 -3.81 -4.36 2.85
CA ILE A 61 -5.13 -3.77 3.09
C ILE A 61 -6.18 -4.54 2.30
N THR A 62 -7.46 -4.32 2.61
CA THR A 62 -8.59 -4.89 1.87
C THR A 62 -9.47 -3.75 1.39
N LEU A 63 -9.86 -3.77 0.11
CA LEU A 63 -10.75 -2.74 -0.42
C LEU A 63 -12.08 -2.68 0.38
N PRO A 64 -12.66 -1.47 0.56
CA PRO A 64 -12.24 -0.18 0.02
C PRO A 64 -11.30 0.61 0.96
N ALA A 65 -10.64 -0.05 1.92
CA ALA A 65 -9.72 0.65 2.82
C ALA A 65 -8.56 1.32 2.06
N ALA A 66 -8.04 2.41 2.62
CA ALA A 66 -6.82 3.07 2.16
C ALA A 66 -5.61 2.61 2.98
N ALA A 67 -4.42 2.68 2.37
CA ALA A 67 -3.15 2.52 3.10
C ALA A 67 -2.78 3.83 3.80
N ASN A 68 -2.27 3.75 5.03
CA ASN A 68 -1.71 4.88 5.76
C ASN A 68 -0.19 4.88 5.57
N LEU A 69 0.33 5.82 4.79
CA LEU A 69 1.75 5.93 4.48
C LEU A 69 2.44 6.80 5.53
N THR A 70 3.55 6.31 6.08
CA THR A 70 4.32 6.99 7.12
C THR A 70 5.79 7.07 6.70
N GLY A 71 6.08 8.05 5.85
CA GLY A 71 7.41 8.29 5.32
C GLY A 71 8.28 9.16 6.23
N SER A 72 9.60 9.09 6.03
CA SER A 72 10.55 10.03 6.63
C SER A 72 11.60 10.46 5.61
N ALA A 73 12.05 11.70 5.73
CA ALA A 73 13.15 12.25 4.95
C ALA A 73 13.97 13.20 5.82
N SER A 74 15.30 13.15 5.67
CA SER A 74 16.24 14.03 6.38
C SER A 74 17.41 14.36 5.48
N ASP A 75 17.96 15.55 5.67
CA ASP A 75 19.00 16.14 4.83
C ASP A 75 20.06 16.83 5.69
N ASP A 76 21.25 17.07 5.16
CA ASP A 76 22.35 17.73 5.88
C ASP A 76 22.18 19.27 5.97
N GLY A 77 21.13 19.81 5.36
CA GLY A 77 20.80 21.25 5.35
C GLY A 77 21.48 22.02 4.22
N LEU A 78 22.08 21.31 3.27
CA LEU A 78 22.64 21.85 2.05
C LEU A 78 21.76 21.46 0.84
N PRO A 79 21.83 22.20 -0.27
CA PRO A 79 22.45 23.52 -0.44
C PRO A 79 21.78 24.59 0.44
N THR A 80 22.45 25.72 0.68
CA THR A 80 21.87 26.84 1.45
C THR A 80 21.24 27.89 0.53
N PRO A 81 19.97 28.30 0.73
CA PRO A 81 19.05 27.89 1.79
C PRO A 81 18.54 26.46 1.61
N ALA A 82 18.43 25.71 2.72
CA ALA A 82 17.95 24.33 2.73
C ALA A 82 16.53 24.25 2.15
N ASN A 83 16.30 23.29 1.26
CA ASN A 83 15.01 23.09 0.60
C ASN A 83 14.74 21.61 0.35
N LEU A 84 14.30 20.90 1.38
CA LEU A 84 13.93 19.50 1.28
C LEU A 84 12.46 19.35 0.86
N VAL A 85 12.22 18.75 -0.31
CA VAL A 85 10.89 18.42 -0.83
C VAL A 85 10.75 16.91 -0.93
N ALA A 86 9.65 16.37 -0.39
CA ALA A 86 9.32 14.95 -0.48
C ALA A 86 8.02 14.74 -1.27
N THR A 87 8.01 13.75 -2.16
CA THR A 87 6.85 13.44 -3.01
C THR A 87 6.65 11.94 -3.16
N TRP A 88 5.40 11.51 -2.98
CA TRP A 88 4.90 10.17 -3.23
C TRP A 88 4.48 9.97 -4.69
N SER A 89 4.75 8.79 -5.22
CA SER A 89 4.30 8.37 -6.56
C SER A 89 4.00 6.87 -6.61
N ALA A 90 3.20 6.44 -7.58
CA ALA A 90 3.01 5.02 -7.88
C ALA A 90 4.00 4.60 -8.97
N VAL A 91 4.80 3.57 -8.68
CA VAL A 91 5.78 3.02 -9.63
C VAL A 91 5.13 1.94 -10.49
N SER A 92 4.36 1.05 -9.86
CA SER A 92 3.65 -0.03 -10.55
C SER A 92 2.38 -0.44 -9.80
N GLY A 93 1.46 -1.09 -10.51
CA GLY A 93 0.25 -1.67 -9.95
C GLY A 93 -0.86 -1.85 -10.99
N PRO A 94 -1.86 -2.69 -10.72
CA PRO A 94 -2.92 -3.03 -11.68
C PRO A 94 -4.04 -1.98 -11.81
N GLY A 95 -4.01 -0.90 -11.03
CA GLY A 95 -5.06 0.13 -11.03
C GLY A 95 -4.53 1.51 -10.67
N ALA A 96 -5.42 2.49 -10.59
CA ALA A 96 -5.05 3.84 -10.21
C ALA A 96 -4.80 3.94 -8.70
N VAL A 97 -3.83 4.77 -8.31
CA VAL A 97 -3.52 5.13 -6.93
C VAL A 97 -3.81 6.62 -6.74
N THR A 98 -4.60 6.96 -5.72
CA THR A 98 -4.87 8.36 -5.36
C THR A 98 -4.28 8.65 -3.99
N PHE A 99 -3.39 9.65 -3.92
CA PHE A 99 -2.82 10.11 -2.66
C PHE A 99 -3.66 11.22 -2.05
N GLY A 100 -3.87 11.21 -0.73
CA GLY A 100 -4.54 12.30 -0.03
C GLY A 100 -3.80 13.63 -0.20
N ASN A 101 -2.49 13.61 0.08
CA ASN A 101 -1.53 14.64 -0.32
C ASN A 101 -0.21 13.97 -0.69
N ALA A 102 0.17 14.01 -1.97
CA ALA A 102 1.40 13.37 -2.43
C ALA A 102 2.67 14.03 -1.88
N ASN A 103 2.62 15.28 -1.43
CA ASN A 103 3.79 16.01 -0.93
C ASN A 103 3.92 16.00 0.61
N ALA A 104 3.04 15.27 1.30
CA ALA A 104 3.15 15.07 2.74
C ALA A 104 3.85 13.73 3.04
N LEU A 105 4.85 13.75 3.93
CA LEU A 105 5.54 12.54 4.39
C LEU A 105 4.55 11.50 4.96
N ASN A 106 3.58 11.98 5.75
CA ASN A 106 2.47 11.19 6.27
C ASN A 106 1.21 11.49 5.46
N THR A 107 0.66 10.48 4.80
CA THR A 107 -0.47 10.64 3.88
C THR A 107 -1.24 9.33 3.75
N THR A 108 -2.30 9.34 2.95
CA THR A 108 -3.05 8.13 2.61
C THR A 108 -2.93 7.82 1.12
N ALA A 109 -3.06 6.55 0.76
CA ALA A 109 -3.18 6.09 -0.63
C ALA A 109 -4.41 5.18 -0.78
N SER A 110 -5.28 5.49 -1.74
CA SER A 110 -6.43 4.68 -2.11
C SER A 110 -6.23 4.05 -3.49
N PHE A 111 -6.88 2.91 -3.71
CA PHE A 111 -6.64 2.03 -4.85
C PHE A 111 -7.95 1.66 -5.54
N THR A 112 -7.95 1.56 -6.87
CA THR A 112 -9.15 1.19 -7.64
C THR A 112 -9.27 -0.32 -7.92
N GLY A 113 -8.25 -1.10 -7.59
CA GLY A 113 -8.19 -2.52 -7.90
C GLY A 113 -7.37 -3.30 -6.87
N ALA A 114 -7.66 -4.59 -6.79
CA ALA A 114 -6.86 -5.51 -6.00
C ALA A 114 -5.57 -5.90 -6.74
N GLY A 115 -4.53 -6.23 -5.97
CA GLY A 115 -3.23 -6.67 -6.45
C GLY A 115 -2.08 -6.01 -5.71
N VAL A 116 -0.86 -6.22 -6.23
CA VAL A 116 0.37 -5.69 -5.63
C VAL A 116 0.74 -4.37 -6.30
N TYR A 117 0.99 -3.36 -5.48
CA TYR A 117 1.42 -2.02 -5.89
C TYR A 117 2.79 -1.71 -5.31
N THR A 118 3.62 -0.99 -6.06
CA THR A 118 4.87 -0.40 -5.55
C THR A 118 4.71 1.11 -5.55
N LEU A 119 4.77 1.71 -4.36
CA LEU A 119 4.75 3.16 -4.18
C LEU A 119 6.16 3.65 -3.83
N ARG A 120 6.50 4.87 -4.22
CA ARG A 120 7.82 5.46 -4.02
C ARG A 120 7.72 6.80 -3.32
N LEU A 121 8.52 6.98 -2.27
CA LEU A 121 8.80 8.28 -1.67
C LEU A 121 10.14 8.79 -2.20
N THR A 122 10.14 9.94 -2.87
CA THR A 122 11.37 10.61 -3.32
C THR A 122 11.59 11.87 -2.49
N ALA A 123 12.80 12.08 -2.00
CA ALA A 123 13.23 13.31 -1.34
C ALA A 123 14.30 14.01 -2.18
N ASN A 124 14.16 15.33 -2.37
CA ASN A 124 15.06 16.17 -3.17
C ASN A 124 15.39 17.46 -2.39
N ASP A 125 16.68 17.79 -2.27
CA ASP A 125 17.19 18.97 -1.54
C ASP A 125 17.37 20.23 -2.43
N GLY A 126 17.02 20.13 -3.70
CA GLY A 126 17.25 21.14 -4.76
C GLY A 126 18.45 20.85 -5.66
N ALA A 127 19.33 19.90 -5.31
CA ALA A 127 20.52 19.52 -6.07
C ALA A 127 20.64 18.01 -6.28
N LEU A 128 20.34 17.21 -5.26
CA LEU A 128 20.41 15.76 -5.23
C LEU A 128 19.05 15.17 -4.81
N ALA A 129 18.84 13.90 -5.14
CA ALA A 129 17.63 13.19 -4.78
C ALA A 129 17.89 11.73 -4.44
N THR A 130 17.13 11.21 -3.48
CA THR A 130 17.09 9.80 -3.11
C THR A 130 15.65 9.34 -3.06
N SER A 131 15.40 8.06 -3.30
CA SER A 131 14.07 7.46 -3.19
C SER A 131 14.10 6.14 -2.43
N ASP A 132 12.98 5.81 -1.81
CA ASP A 132 12.71 4.50 -1.22
C ASP A 132 11.32 4.01 -1.64
N ASP A 133 11.16 2.69 -1.74
CA ASP A 133 9.96 2.03 -2.24
C ASP A 133 9.26 1.25 -1.12
N VAL A 134 7.92 1.20 -1.17
CA VAL A 134 7.08 0.39 -0.29
C VAL A 134 6.10 -0.43 -1.12
N VAL A 135 5.92 -1.70 -0.75
CA VAL A 135 4.97 -2.60 -1.40
C VAL A 135 3.65 -2.61 -0.65
N ILE A 136 2.56 -2.40 -1.38
CA ILE A 136 1.20 -2.47 -0.84
C ILE A 136 0.46 -3.62 -1.51
N THR A 137 0.09 -4.63 -0.71
CA THR A 137 -0.76 -5.74 -1.14
C THR A 137 -2.22 -5.39 -0.89
N VAL A 138 -2.97 -5.11 -1.95
CA VAL A 138 -4.39 -4.75 -1.89
C VAL A 138 -5.24 -5.98 -2.16
N ASN A 139 -5.92 -6.48 -1.14
CA ASN A 139 -6.86 -7.59 -1.27
C ASN A 139 -8.19 -7.10 -1.85
N PRO A 140 -8.91 -7.93 -2.64
CA PRO A 140 -10.26 -7.61 -3.12
C PRO A 140 -11.20 -7.24 -1.98
N ALA A 141 -12.20 -6.41 -2.27
CA ALA A 141 -13.28 -6.20 -1.31
C ALA A 141 -13.94 -7.54 -0.98
N ALA A 142 -14.35 -7.73 0.27
CA ALA A 142 -15.19 -8.86 0.62
C ALA A 142 -16.42 -8.85 -0.29
N SER A 143 -16.66 -9.95 -1.02
CA SER A 143 -17.81 -10.04 -1.91
C SER A 143 -19.08 -10.14 -1.07
N THR A 144 -19.90 -9.09 -1.05
CA THR A 144 -21.19 -9.09 -0.36
C THR A 144 -22.29 -9.82 -1.14
N GLY A 145 -21.96 -10.83 -1.94
CA GLY A 145 -22.94 -11.41 -2.88
C GLY A 145 -22.66 -12.78 -3.48
N ASN A 146 -21.59 -13.48 -3.11
CA ASN A 146 -21.36 -14.85 -3.60
C ASN A 146 -22.01 -15.89 -2.69
N VAL A 147 -23.25 -15.65 -2.26
CA VAL A 147 -24.04 -16.73 -1.64
C VAL A 147 -24.37 -17.72 -2.75
N LEU A 148 -23.90 -18.95 -2.60
CA LEU A 148 -24.21 -20.03 -3.52
C LEU A 148 -25.54 -20.65 -3.08
N TYR A 149 -26.55 -20.58 -3.95
CA TYR A 149 -27.84 -21.22 -3.73
C TYR A 149 -27.91 -22.56 -4.47
N LEU A 150 -28.35 -23.60 -3.78
CA LEU A 150 -28.35 -24.98 -4.28
C LEU A 150 -29.58 -25.71 -3.76
N SER A 151 -30.07 -26.67 -4.54
CA SER A 151 -30.97 -27.73 -4.09
C SER A 151 -30.35 -29.09 -4.39
N SER A 152 -30.97 -30.16 -3.94
CA SER A 152 -30.48 -31.53 -4.08
C SER A 152 -31.62 -32.51 -4.27
N SER A 153 -31.45 -33.54 -5.09
CA SER A 153 -32.46 -34.60 -5.30
C SER A 153 -32.52 -35.64 -4.17
N ALA A 154 -32.06 -35.32 -2.96
CA ALA A 154 -32.12 -36.19 -1.80
C ALA A 154 -32.04 -35.42 -0.49
N ASN A 155 -32.79 -35.85 0.52
CA ASN A 155 -32.68 -35.36 1.90
C ASN A 155 -31.26 -35.49 2.49
N GLY A 156 -30.85 -34.58 3.36
CA GLY A 156 -29.52 -34.64 3.95
C GLY A 156 -29.22 -33.63 5.05
N MET A 157 -27.93 -33.48 5.33
CA MET A 157 -27.41 -32.51 6.28
C MET A 157 -26.05 -31.99 5.80
N VAL A 158 -25.86 -30.68 5.82
CA VAL A 158 -24.58 -30.03 5.48
C VAL A 158 -24.31 -28.87 6.43
N GLY A 159 -23.08 -28.77 6.94
CA GLY A 159 -22.68 -27.65 7.80
C GLY A 159 -23.54 -27.44 9.05
N GLY A 160 -24.20 -28.49 9.56
CA GLY A 160 -25.12 -28.38 10.70
C GLY A 160 -26.59 -28.13 10.33
N VAL A 161 -26.90 -27.90 9.05
CA VAL A 161 -28.24 -27.63 8.54
C VAL A 161 -28.81 -28.89 7.91
N ALA A 162 -29.95 -29.37 8.43
CA ALA A 162 -30.72 -30.42 7.79
C ALA A 162 -31.57 -29.82 6.66
N PHE A 163 -31.75 -30.56 5.58
CA PHE A 163 -32.53 -30.14 4.42
C PHE A 163 -33.25 -31.34 3.80
N ARG A 164 -34.31 -31.03 3.07
CA ARG A 164 -35.03 -31.96 2.22
C ARG A 164 -34.75 -31.74 0.75
N ASP A 165 -35.18 -32.68 -0.09
CA ASP A 165 -34.95 -32.64 -1.52
C ASP A 165 -35.69 -31.49 -2.24
N GLU A 166 -36.71 -30.92 -1.61
CA GLU A 166 -37.42 -29.74 -2.08
C GLU A 166 -36.88 -28.39 -1.55
N ASP A 167 -35.82 -28.39 -0.73
CA ASP A 167 -35.31 -27.18 -0.08
C ASP A 167 -34.24 -26.45 -0.91
N ILE A 168 -34.09 -25.13 -0.65
CA ILE A 168 -32.96 -24.34 -1.14
C ILE A 168 -32.01 -24.01 0.02
N LEU A 169 -30.76 -24.42 -0.14
CA LEU A 169 -29.66 -24.09 0.74
C LEU A 169 -28.90 -22.87 0.24
N ALA A 170 -28.39 -22.07 1.17
CA ALA A 170 -27.45 -20.98 0.92
C ALA A 170 -26.10 -21.27 1.59
N TYR A 171 -25.01 -21.15 0.85
CA TYR A 171 -23.64 -21.19 1.36
C TYR A 171 -22.98 -19.82 1.20
N ASP A 172 -22.57 -19.21 2.31
CA ASP A 172 -21.80 -17.97 2.33
C ASP A 172 -20.30 -18.28 2.47
N PRO A 173 -19.50 -18.14 1.39
CA PRO A 173 -18.06 -18.42 1.42
C PRO A 173 -17.27 -17.41 2.26
N ASN A 174 -17.84 -16.24 2.61
CA ASN A 174 -17.16 -15.27 3.46
C ASN A 174 -17.16 -15.69 4.93
N THR A 175 -18.22 -16.38 5.36
CA THR A 175 -18.39 -16.83 6.74
C THR A 175 -18.21 -18.34 6.91
N ASP A 176 -18.07 -19.08 5.82
CA ASP A 176 -18.01 -20.55 5.78
C ASP A 176 -19.24 -21.18 6.47
N ARG A 177 -20.43 -20.66 6.14
CA ARG A 177 -21.69 -21.06 6.78
C ARG A 177 -22.74 -21.50 5.77
N TRP A 178 -23.40 -22.58 6.14
CA TRP A 178 -24.63 -23.05 5.50
C TRP A 178 -25.85 -22.52 6.25
N SER A 179 -26.91 -22.22 5.50
CA SER A 179 -28.24 -21.89 6.02
C SER A 179 -29.33 -22.43 5.11
N LEU A 180 -30.50 -22.73 5.68
CA LEU A 180 -31.71 -23.00 4.90
C LEU A 180 -32.25 -21.67 4.39
N ALA A 181 -32.20 -21.46 3.06
CA ALA A 181 -32.68 -20.23 2.42
C ALA A 181 -34.18 -20.28 2.13
N PHE A 182 -34.69 -21.47 1.84
CA PHE A 182 -36.10 -21.72 1.56
C PHE A 182 -36.46 -23.14 1.96
N ASP A 183 -37.55 -23.29 2.71
CA ASP A 183 -38.13 -24.57 3.12
C ASP A 183 -39.25 -24.92 2.12
N GLY A 184 -39.00 -25.87 1.23
CA GLY A 184 -39.96 -26.28 0.20
C GLY A 184 -41.13 -27.07 0.78
N SER A 185 -40.90 -27.75 1.90
CA SER A 185 -41.91 -28.50 2.64
C SER A 185 -43.03 -27.57 3.13
N ASP A 186 -42.68 -26.36 3.58
CA ASP A 186 -43.64 -25.35 4.08
C ASP A 186 -44.59 -24.81 2.99
N VAL A 187 -44.19 -24.86 1.72
CA VAL A 187 -45.01 -24.39 0.58
C VAL A 187 -45.69 -25.53 -0.19
N GLY A 188 -45.52 -26.78 0.24
CA GLY A 188 -46.16 -27.94 -0.38
C GLY A 188 -45.43 -28.51 -1.59
N LEU A 189 -44.12 -28.26 -1.69
CA LEU A 189 -43.26 -28.90 -2.70
C LEU A 189 -42.81 -30.32 -2.30
N GLY A 190 -43.30 -30.84 -1.16
CA GLY A 190 -42.95 -32.18 -0.72
C GLY A 190 -43.31 -33.26 -1.74
N GLY A 191 -42.31 -34.04 -2.16
CA GLY A 191 -42.46 -35.15 -3.10
C GLY A 191 -42.14 -34.83 -4.57
N VAL A 192 -41.66 -33.62 -4.86
CA VAL A 192 -41.05 -33.25 -6.15
C VAL A 192 -39.69 -32.59 -5.90
N ASP A 193 -38.79 -32.70 -6.86
CA ASP A 193 -37.45 -32.10 -6.76
C ASP A 193 -37.41 -30.75 -7.49
N VAL A 194 -36.57 -29.83 -7.01
CA VAL A 194 -36.30 -28.58 -7.73
C VAL A 194 -35.47 -28.88 -8.98
N ASP A 195 -36.02 -28.57 -10.15
CA ASP A 195 -35.35 -28.78 -11.45
C ASP A 195 -34.58 -27.53 -11.90
N ALA A 196 -35.15 -26.33 -11.68
CA ALA A 196 -34.49 -25.06 -11.95
C ALA A 196 -34.71 -24.06 -10.81
N LEU A 197 -33.68 -23.25 -10.57
CA LEU A 197 -33.67 -22.19 -9.55
C LEU A 197 -33.09 -20.90 -10.14
N ALA A 198 -33.78 -19.79 -9.92
CA ALA A 198 -33.21 -18.46 -10.05
C ALA A 198 -33.51 -17.62 -8.80
N VAL A 199 -32.49 -16.95 -8.28
CA VAL A 199 -32.62 -15.95 -7.21
C VAL A 199 -32.55 -14.56 -7.83
N LEU A 200 -33.61 -13.78 -7.67
CA LEU A 200 -33.70 -12.44 -8.24
C LEU A 200 -33.01 -11.42 -7.33
N SER A 201 -32.72 -10.23 -7.88
CA SER A 201 -32.01 -9.16 -7.15
C SER A 201 -32.78 -8.61 -5.95
N ASP A 202 -34.09 -8.81 -5.90
CA ASP A 202 -34.96 -8.45 -4.77
C ASP A 202 -35.03 -9.55 -3.69
N GLY A 203 -34.35 -10.67 -3.90
CA GLY A 203 -34.31 -11.82 -2.99
C GLY A 203 -35.39 -12.87 -3.24
N SER A 204 -36.32 -12.62 -4.15
CA SER A 204 -37.37 -13.60 -4.50
C SER A 204 -36.84 -14.76 -5.34
N LEU A 205 -37.55 -15.89 -5.34
CA LEU A 205 -37.14 -17.13 -5.97
C LEU A 205 -38.07 -17.49 -7.13
N LEU A 206 -37.50 -17.88 -8.26
CA LEU A 206 -38.20 -18.59 -9.33
C LEU A 206 -37.79 -20.06 -9.31
N LEU A 207 -38.76 -20.96 -9.19
CA LEU A 207 -38.54 -22.40 -9.12
C LEU A 207 -39.35 -23.12 -10.20
N SER A 208 -38.80 -24.19 -10.76
CA SER A 208 -39.55 -25.24 -11.46
C SER A 208 -39.33 -26.59 -10.77
N THR A 209 -40.25 -27.51 -10.96
CA THR A 209 -40.20 -28.85 -10.36
C THR A 209 -40.05 -29.91 -11.42
N ASP A 210 -39.45 -31.04 -11.05
CA ASP A 210 -39.21 -32.16 -11.97
C ASP A 210 -40.49 -32.94 -12.35
N ASN A 211 -41.57 -32.76 -11.57
CA ASN A 211 -42.89 -33.33 -11.79
C ASN A 211 -43.99 -32.31 -11.44
N PRO A 212 -45.22 -32.48 -11.97
CA PRO A 212 -46.35 -31.64 -11.60
C PRO A 212 -46.69 -31.71 -10.10
N VAL A 213 -47.08 -30.58 -9.52
CA VAL A 213 -47.41 -30.45 -8.09
C VAL A 213 -48.64 -29.57 -7.89
N THR A 214 -49.40 -29.81 -6.82
CA THR A 214 -50.50 -28.92 -6.42
C THR A 214 -50.08 -28.10 -5.22
N LEU A 215 -49.94 -26.79 -5.40
CA LEU A 215 -49.53 -25.88 -4.35
C LEU A 215 -50.73 -25.18 -3.70
N SER A 216 -50.68 -25.04 -2.38
CA SER A 216 -51.71 -24.34 -1.63
C SER A 216 -51.77 -22.86 -2.05
N GLY A 217 -52.96 -22.37 -2.39
CA GLY A 217 -53.16 -20.97 -2.82
C GLY A 217 -52.78 -20.66 -4.27
N VAL A 218 -52.16 -21.60 -4.99
CA VAL A 218 -51.81 -21.44 -6.42
C VAL A 218 -52.65 -22.39 -7.29
N GLY A 219 -52.77 -23.66 -6.90
CA GLY A 219 -53.45 -24.70 -7.67
C GLY A 219 -52.47 -25.69 -8.31
N SER A 220 -52.89 -26.31 -9.41
CA SER A 220 -52.03 -27.24 -10.17
C SER A 220 -50.95 -26.46 -10.91
N VAL A 221 -49.71 -26.94 -10.78
CA VAL A 221 -48.52 -26.43 -11.45
C VAL A 221 -47.93 -27.60 -12.23
N ASP A 222 -47.78 -27.47 -13.54
CA ASP A 222 -47.13 -28.48 -14.38
C ASP A 222 -45.60 -28.39 -14.23
N ASP A 223 -44.87 -29.46 -14.55
CA ASP A 223 -43.40 -29.50 -14.49
C ASP A 223 -42.73 -28.48 -15.46
N SER A 224 -43.45 -28.00 -16.46
CA SER A 224 -43.02 -26.93 -17.36
C SER A 224 -43.31 -25.51 -16.86
N ASP A 225 -44.00 -25.36 -15.74
CA ASP A 225 -44.33 -24.05 -15.17
C ASP A 225 -43.21 -23.54 -14.26
N ILE A 226 -43.18 -22.21 -14.09
CA ILE A 226 -42.30 -21.53 -13.13
C ILE A 226 -43.16 -20.89 -12.06
N VAL A 227 -42.82 -21.15 -10.80
CA VAL A 227 -43.48 -20.56 -9.63
C VAL A 227 -42.58 -19.48 -9.03
N HIS A 228 -43.17 -18.32 -8.74
CA HIS A 228 -42.49 -17.19 -8.11
C HIS A 228 -42.84 -17.12 -6.62
N PHE A 229 -41.83 -17.26 -5.77
CA PHE A 229 -41.94 -17.13 -4.31
C PHE A 229 -41.32 -15.80 -3.86
N MET A 230 -42.10 -14.99 -3.16
CA MET A 230 -41.73 -13.66 -2.67
C MET A 230 -41.57 -13.63 -1.15
#